data_AF-A0A1R4KXU1-F1
#
_entry.id   AF-A0A1R4KXU1-F1
#
_cell.length_a   1.000
_cell.length_b   1.000
_cell.length_c   1.000
_cell.angle_alpha   90.00
_cell.angle_beta   90.00
_cell.angle_gamma   90.00
#
_symmetry.space_group_name_H-M   'P 1'
#
loop_
_entity.id
_entity.type
_entity.pdbx_description
1 polymer ?
#
loop_
_entity_poly.entity_id
_entity_poly.type
_entity_poly.pdbx_seq_one_letter_code
_entity_poly.pdbx_strand_id
1 'polypeptide(L)'
;MRYTRDDYPKAAREVGEELQIPIIDLNKMTRTFYVTLGVKGSKRAFVHYATNTFADQPEALHENTHFNTYGAHQIAKMVLQGIQDNRLPIGEHIVDFKRYDPSQPDRVDQWEWPRSIKNSDIKPDGN
;
A
#
# COMPACT_ATOMS: atom_id res chain seq x y z
N MET A 1 -22.98 -11.74 1.09
CA MET A 1 -21.65 -12.31 0.75
C MET A 1 -20.78 -12.18 2.00
N ARG A 2 -20.23 -13.29 2.49
CA ARG A 2 -19.34 -13.33 3.66
C ARG A 2 -17.91 -13.38 3.12
N TYR A 3 -17.12 -12.33 3.34
CA TYR A 3 -15.72 -12.30 2.88
C TYR A 3 -14.86 -13.04 3.90
N THR A 4 -14.18 -14.09 3.46
CA THR A 4 -13.31 -14.96 4.30
C THR A 4 -12.08 -14.27 4.90
N ARG A 5 -11.90 -12.97 4.64
CA ARG A 5 -10.80 -12.12 5.15
C ARG A 5 -11.26 -10.95 6.01
N ASP A 6 -12.56 -10.75 6.22
CA ASP A 6 -13.06 -9.67 7.09
C ASP A 6 -12.78 -9.94 8.57
N ASP A 7 -12.50 -11.19 8.92
CA ASP A 7 -12.24 -11.61 10.29
C ASP A 7 -10.91 -11.04 10.83
N TYR A 8 -9.87 -10.94 10.00
CA TYR A 8 -8.56 -10.43 10.47
C TYR A 8 -8.56 -8.92 10.77
N PRO A 9 -9.08 -8.03 9.89
CA PRO A 9 -9.21 -6.61 10.24
C PRO A 9 -10.13 -6.38 11.44
N LYS A 10 -11.18 -7.19 11.61
CA LYS A 10 -12.05 -7.13 12.78
C LYS A 10 -11.28 -7.50 14.05
N ALA A 11 -10.60 -8.64 14.05
CA ALA A 11 -9.78 -9.08 15.18
C ALA A 11 -8.69 -8.06 15.55
N ALA A 12 -8.03 -7.43 14.56
CA ALA A 12 -7.03 -6.41 14.83
C ALA A 12 -7.61 -5.17 15.52
N ARG A 13 -8.83 -4.74 15.14
CA ARG A 13 -9.54 -3.65 15.83
C ARG A 13 -9.95 -4.04 17.25
N GLU A 14 -10.49 -5.25 17.43
CA GLU A 14 -10.88 -5.78 18.74
C GLU A 14 -9.70 -5.85 19.71
N VAL A 15 -8.53 -6.33 19.27
CA VAL A 15 -7.30 -6.34 20.08
C VAL A 15 -6.85 -4.92 20.44
N GLY A 16 -6.96 -3.98 19.50
CA GLY A 16 -6.67 -2.57 19.76
C GLY A 16 -7.55 -1.98 20.87
N GLU A 17 -8.85 -2.27 20.82
CA GLU A 17 -9.81 -1.86 21.83
C GLU A 17 -9.54 -2.53 23.19
N GLU A 18 -9.33 -3.85 23.21
CA GLU A 18 -9.06 -4.62 24.43
C GLU A 18 -7.80 -4.14 25.16
N LEU A 19 -6.71 -3.91 24.41
CA LEU A 19 -5.43 -3.48 24.97
C LEU A 19 -5.33 -1.96 25.13
N GLN A 20 -6.37 -1.21 24.71
CA GLN A 20 -6.39 0.26 24.68
C GLN A 20 -5.18 0.85 23.93
N ILE A 21 -4.79 0.22 22.81
CA ILE A 21 -3.69 0.68 21.97
C ILE A 21 -4.21 1.24 20.63
N PRO A 22 -3.56 2.26 20.08
CA PRO A 22 -3.95 2.84 18.79
C PRO A 22 -3.77 1.84 17.64
N ILE A 23 -4.73 1.83 16.70
CA ILE A 23 -4.69 1.02 15.47
C ILE A 23 -4.61 1.93 14.25
N ILE A 24 -3.61 1.68 13.39
CA ILE A 24 -3.57 2.22 12.03
C ILE A 24 -4.34 1.25 11.12
N ASP A 25 -5.60 1.55 10.83
CA ASP A 25 -6.49 0.68 10.06
C ASP A 25 -6.23 0.75 8.55
N LEU A 26 -5.12 0.14 8.12
CA LEU A 26 -4.75 0.07 6.70
C LEU A 26 -5.80 -0.64 5.85
N ASN A 27 -6.57 -1.57 6.41
CA ASN A 27 -7.65 -2.23 5.66
C ASN A 27 -8.73 -1.22 5.23
N LYS A 28 -9.16 -0.35 6.15
CA LYS A 28 -10.11 0.73 5.84
C LYS A 28 -9.51 1.75 4.87
N MET A 29 -8.28 2.20 5.12
CA MET A 29 -7.61 3.21 4.29
C MET A 29 -7.40 2.71 2.85
N THR A 30 -6.92 1.48 2.69
CA THR A 30 -6.71 0.88 1.37
C THR A 30 -8.00 0.58 0.64
N ARG A 31 -9.08 0.22 1.34
CA ARG A 31 -10.40 0.11 0.73
C ARG A 31 -10.83 1.44 0.10
N THR A 32 -10.69 2.55 0.82
CA THR A 32 -10.98 3.89 0.27
C THR A 32 -10.12 4.18 -0.96
N PHE A 33 -8.82 3.90 -0.88
CA PHE A 33 -7.89 4.09 -1.99
C PHE A 33 -8.25 3.30 -3.24
N TYR A 34 -8.51 1.99 -3.12
CA TYR A 34 -8.86 1.16 -4.28
C TYR A 34 -10.23 1.50 -4.86
N VAL A 35 -11.21 1.83 -4.02
CA VAL A 35 -12.52 2.30 -4.48
C VAL A 35 -12.37 3.61 -5.27
N THR A 36 -11.55 4.53 -4.77
CA THR A 36 -11.27 5.82 -5.44
C THR A 36 -10.59 5.63 -6.79
N LEU A 37 -9.62 4.72 -6.88
CA LEU A 37 -8.94 4.43 -8.15
C LEU A 37 -9.83 3.67 -9.16
N GLY A 38 -10.85 2.97 -8.69
CA GLY A 38 -11.66 2.06 -9.48
C GLY A 38 -10.88 0.83 -10.00
N VAL A 39 -11.60 -0.11 -10.62
CA VAL A 39 -11.05 -1.42 -11.04
C VAL A 39 -9.84 -1.31 -11.97
N LYS A 40 -9.88 -0.39 -12.94
CA LYS A 40 -8.78 -0.21 -13.90
C LYS A 40 -7.61 0.55 -13.28
N GLY A 41 -7.89 1.58 -12.48
CA GLY A 41 -6.87 2.42 -11.88
C GLY A 41 -6.09 1.69 -10.78
N SER A 42 -6.77 0.84 -10.00
CA SER A 42 -6.16 0.10 -8.88
C SER A 42 -5.06 -0.86 -9.34
N LYS A 43 -5.17 -1.46 -10.53
CA LYS A 43 -4.13 -2.33 -11.11
C LYS A 43 -2.75 -1.65 -11.19
N ARG A 44 -2.72 -0.32 -11.32
CA ARG A 44 -1.46 0.45 -11.36
C ARG A 44 -0.75 0.53 -10.01
N ALA A 45 -1.38 0.10 -8.92
CA ALA A 45 -0.76 -0.02 -7.60
C ALA A 45 -0.15 -1.42 -7.35
N PHE A 46 -0.37 -2.38 -8.24
CA PHE A 46 0.09 -3.76 -8.08
C PHE A 46 1.09 -4.15 -9.16
N VAL A 47 1.68 -5.35 -9.01
CA VAL A 47 2.62 -5.94 -9.96
C VAL A 47 1.87 -6.38 -11.23
N HIS A 48 1.62 -5.40 -12.11
CA HIS A 48 1.10 -5.58 -13.47
C HIS A 48 2.12 -5.05 -14.47
N TYR A 49 2.89 -5.94 -15.07
CA TYR A 49 3.97 -5.59 -16.00
C TYR A 49 3.85 -6.36 -17.30
N ALA A 50 4.04 -5.67 -18.43
CA ALA A 50 4.12 -6.32 -19.73
C ALA A 50 5.36 -7.23 -19.80
N THR A 51 5.37 -8.14 -20.77
CA THR A 51 6.56 -8.95 -21.08
C THR A 51 7.77 -8.04 -21.32
N ASN A 52 8.94 -8.48 -20.88
CA ASN A 52 10.22 -7.78 -21.04
C ASN A 52 10.28 -6.38 -20.39
N THR A 53 9.45 -6.12 -19.37
CA THR A 53 9.60 -4.90 -18.55
C THR A 53 10.91 -4.93 -17.75
N PHE A 54 11.36 -6.12 -17.37
CA PHE A 54 12.66 -6.44 -16.77
C PHE A 54 13.39 -7.47 -17.64
N ALA A 55 14.73 -7.51 -17.51
CA ALA A 55 15.63 -8.25 -18.41
C ALA A 55 15.28 -9.74 -18.52
N ASP A 56 14.87 -10.37 -17.42
CA ASP A 56 14.57 -11.81 -17.34
C ASP A 56 13.08 -12.10 -17.09
N GLN A 57 12.19 -11.24 -17.60
CA GLN A 57 10.73 -11.39 -17.44
C GLN A 57 10.04 -11.68 -18.80
N PRO A 58 10.14 -12.89 -19.35
CA PRO A 58 9.59 -13.23 -20.67
C PRO A 58 8.05 -13.27 -20.69
N GLU A 59 7.42 -13.47 -19.54
CA GLU A 59 5.96 -13.54 -19.38
C GLU A 59 5.40 -12.24 -18.76
N ALA A 60 4.15 -11.91 -19.07
CA ALA A 60 3.49 -10.77 -18.44
C ALA A 60 3.12 -11.10 -16.99
N LEU A 61 3.31 -10.14 -16.09
CA LEU A 61 2.89 -10.26 -14.70
C LEU A 61 1.52 -9.57 -14.53
N HIS A 62 0.58 -10.26 -13.89
CA HIS A 62 -0.78 -9.77 -13.63
C HIS A 62 -1.23 -10.16 -12.22
N GLU A 63 -0.56 -9.59 -11.23
CA GLU A 63 -0.64 -10.01 -9.84
C GLU A 63 -1.34 -8.92 -9.01
N ASN A 64 -2.22 -9.31 -8.07
CA ASN A 64 -3.09 -8.37 -7.34
C ASN A 64 -2.82 -8.33 -5.82
N THR A 65 -1.70 -8.88 -5.34
CA THR A 65 -1.36 -8.97 -3.91
C THR A 65 -0.13 -8.14 -3.58
N HIS A 66 0.89 -8.18 -4.43
CA HIS A 66 2.13 -7.46 -4.27
C HIS A 66 2.00 -6.06 -4.89
N PHE A 67 2.37 -5.06 -4.10
CA PHE A 67 2.42 -3.69 -4.57
C PHE A 67 3.63 -3.48 -5.46
N ASN A 68 3.46 -2.67 -6.50
CA ASN A 68 4.62 -2.04 -7.14
C ASN A 68 5.07 -0.82 -6.30
N THR A 69 6.12 -0.14 -6.75
CA THR A 69 6.68 0.99 -6.01
C THR A 69 5.66 2.12 -5.81
N TYR A 70 4.78 2.39 -6.78
CA TYR A 70 3.71 3.39 -6.62
C TYR A 70 2.73 2.97 -5.52
N GLY A 71 2.21 1.74 -5.58
CA GLY A 71 1.30 1.21 -4.56
C GLY A 71 1.92 1.23 -3.17
N ALA A 72 3.14 0.70 -3.03
CA ALA A 72 3.87 0.67 -1.76
C ALA A 72 4.09 2.08 -1.20
N HIS A 73 4.37 3.08 -2.05
CA HIS A 73 4.51 4.47 -1.64
C HIS A 73 3.19 5.05 -1.11
N GLN A 74 2.06 4.78 -1.77
CA GLN A 74 0.74 5.20 -1.28
C GLN A 74 0.42 4.54 0.09
N ILE A 75 0.73 3.25 0.27
CA ILE A 75 0.56 2.56 1.57
C ILE A 75 1.44 3.19 2.65
N ALA A 76 2.70 3.51 2.35
CA ALA A 76 3.59 4.18 3.30
C ALA A 76 3.02 5.54 3.75
N LYS A 77 2.45 6.33 2.84
CA LYS A 77 1.77 7.59 3.19
C LYS A 77 0.55 7.36 4.09
N MET A 78 -0.20 6.27 3.91
CA MET A 78 -1.29 5.89 4.83
C MET A 78 -0.76 5.58 6.23
N VAL A 79 0.37 4.88 6.35
CA VAL A 79 1.01 4.61 7.64
C VAL A 79 1.44 5.91 8.31
N LEU A 80 2.12 6.82 7.60
CA LEU A 80 2.51 8.13 8.13
C LEU A 80 1.30 8.96 8.58
N GLN A 81 0.21 8.93 7.81
CA GLN A 81 -1.02 9.60 8.21
C GLN A 81 -1.61 8.98 9.48
N GLY A 82 -1.66 7.65 9.58
CA GLY A 82 -2.13 6.95 10.76
C GLY A 82 -1.30 7.24 12.01
N ILE A 83 0.02 7.38 11.86
CA ILE A 83 0.92 7.81 12.95
C ILE A 83 0.53 9.21 13.46
N GLN A 84 0.30 10.17 12.55
CA GLN A 84 -0.10 11.53 12.91
C GLN A 84 -1.49 11.58 13.55
N ASP A 85 -2.47 10.88 12.97
CA ASP A 85 -3.85 10.88 13.46
C ASP A 85 -3.96 10.30 14.88
N ASN A 86 -3.16 9.27 15.17
CA ASN A 86 -3.08 8.67 16.50
C ASN A 86 -2.10 9.39 17.44
N ARG A 87 -1.42 10.46 16.99
CA ARG A 87 -0.41 11.21 17.77
C ARG A 87 0.66 10.31 18.41
N LEU A 88 1.15 9.31 17.66
CA LEU A 88 2.15 8.38 18.18
C LEU A 88 3.50 9.10 18.37
N PRO A 89 4.29 8.78 19.41
CA PRO A 89 5.58 9.43 19.67
C PRO A 89 6.58 9.36 18.50
N ILE A 90 6.57 8.25 17.74
CA ILE A 90 7.42 8.09 16.54
C ILE A 90 7.15 9.17 15.48
N GLY A 91 5.98 9.83 15.54
CA GLY A 91 5.62 10.94 14.68
C GLY A 91 6.55 12.15 14.78
N GLU A 92 7.27 12.32 15.90
CA GLU A 92 8.27 13.38 16.07
C GLU A 92 9.45 13.28 15.09
N HIS A 93 9.69 12.09 14.54
CA HIS A 93 10.76 11.84 13.59
C HIS A 93 10.31 11.87 12.12
N ILE A 94 9.03 12.18 11.86
CA ILE A 94 8.53 12.32 10.49
C ILE A 94 9.05 13.63 9.90
N VAL A 95 9.82 13.51 8.82
CA VAL A 95 10.33 14.64 8.03
C VAL A 95 9.60 14.71 6.69
N ASP A 96 9.42 15.92 6.17
CA ASP A 96 8.90 16.18 4.82
C ASP A 96 7.57 15.49 4.46
N PHE A 97 6.69 15.27 5.44
CA PHE A 97 5.34 14.73 5.25
C PHE A 97 4.29 15.69 5.81
N LYS A 98 3.30 16.05 4.99
CA LYS A 98 2.23 16.98 5.39
C LYS A 98 0.99 16.26 5.87
N ARG A 99 0.27 15.65 4.92
CA ARG A 99 -0.96 14.89 5.12
C ARG A 99 -1.20 14.04 3.89
N TYR A 100 -1.90 12.94 4.06
CA TYR A 100 -2.36 12.07 3.00
C TYR A 100 -3.84 11.72 3.17
N ASP A 101 -4.59 11.73 2.07
CA ASP A 101 -5.98 11.33 2.02
C ASP A 101 -6.14 10.19 0.99
N PRO A 102 -6.50 8.97 1.40
CA PRO A 102 -6.67 7.86 0.46
C PRO A 102 -7.82 8.07 -0.54
N SER A 103 -8.72 9.03 -0.30
CA SER A 103 -9.73 9.44 -1.29
C SER A 103 -9.21 10.42 -2.35
N GLN A 104 -7.99 10.90 -2.19
CA GLN A 104 -7.29 11.78 -3.12
C GLN A 104 -5.83 11.30 -3.30
N PRO A 105 -5.62 10.10 -3.87
CA PRO A 105 -4.28 9.55 -4.02
C PRO A 105 -3.43 10.36 -5.00
N ASP A 106 -2.11 10.19 -4.90
CA ASP A 106 -1.20 10.85 -5.83
C ASP A 106 -1.48 10.39 -7.27
N ARG A 107 -1.32 11.31 -8.20
CA ARG A 107 -1.49 11.05 -9.62
C ARG A 107 -0.36 10.18 -10.13
N VAL A 108 -0.67 8.92 -10.45
CA VAL A 108 0.33 7.95 -10.98
C VAL A 108 1.05 8.44 -12.24
N ASP A 109 0.41 9.29 -13.04
CA ASP A 109 0.97 9.89 -14.25
C ASP A 109 1.95 11.04 -13.99
N GLN A 110 1.95 11.58 -12.76
CA GLN A 110 2.85 12.64 -12.30
C GLN A 110 3.84 12.14 -11.25
N TRP A 111 3.81 10.83 -10.96
CA TRP A 111 4.64 10.21 -9.94
C TRP A 111 5.87 9.58 -10.60
N GLU A 112 7.05 10.08 -10.21
CA GLU A 112 8.32 9.54 -10.64
C GLU A 112 9.08 8.94 -9.47
N TRP A 113 9.44 7.67 -9.59
CA TRP A 113 10.40 7.02 -8.71
C TRP A 113 11.55 6.50 -9.56
N PRO A 114 12.80 6.96 -9.34
CA PRO A 114 13.93 6.51 -10.11
C PRO A 114 14.09 5.00 -9.90
N ARG A 115 14.13 4.24 -10.98
CA ARG A 115 14.39 2.80 -10.89
C ARG A 115 15.76 2.59 -10.25
N SER A 116 15.84 1.63 -9.34
CA SER A 116 17.12 1.21 -8.78
C SER A 116 18.02 0.72 -9.91
N ILE A 117 19.30 1.13 -9.88
CA ILE A 117 20.34 0.64 -10.79
C ILE A 117 20.56 -0.87 -10.55
N LYS A 118 20.28 -1.35 -9.33
CA LYS A 118 20.29 -2.76 -8.96
C LYS A 118 18.87 -3.29 -8.97
N ASN A 119 18.56 -4.17 -9.91
CA ASN A 119 17.36 -5.00 -9.89
C ASN A 119 17.83 -6.45 -9.71
N SER A 120 17.11 -7.24 -8.91
CA SER A 120 17.37 -8.66 -8.74
C SER A 120 16.16 -9.43 -9.26
N ASP A 121 16.42 -10.43 -10.09
CA ASP A 121 15.39 -11.34 -10.60
C ASP A 121 15.09 -12.47 -9.60
N ILE A 122 15.76 -12.48 -8.44
CA ILE A 122 15.49 -13.43 -7.36
C ILE A 122 14.23 -12.97 -6.63
N LYS A 123 13.16 -13.76 -6.72
CA LYS A 123 11.94 -13.56 -5.92
C LYS A 123 12.35 -13.52 -4.44
N PRO A 124 11.99 -12.46 -3.68
CA PRO A 124 12.27 -12.42 -2.25
C PRO A 124 11.50 -13.54 -1.53
N ASP A 125 12.11 -14.08 -0.47
CA ASP A 125 11.47 -15.10 0.37
C ASP A 125 10.23 -14.52 1.06
N GLY A 126 9.07 -15.14 0.82
CA GLY A 126 7.79 -14.73 1.38
C GLY A 126 6.61 -15.35 0.62
N ASN A 127 5.92 -16.27 1.27
CA ASN A 127 4.61 -16.83 0.90
C ASN A 127 3.70 -16.74 2.13
#